data_AF-A0A9E6JQM4-F1
#
_entry.id   AF-A0A9E6JQM4-F1
#
_cell.length_a   1.000
_cell.length_b   1.000
_cell.length_c   1.000
_cell.angle_alpha   90.00
_cell.angle_beta   90.00
_cell.angle_gamma   90.00
#
_symmetry.space_group_name_H-M   'P 1'
#
loop_
_entity.id
_entity.type
_entity.pdbx_description
1 polymer ?
#
loop_
_entity_poly.entity_id
_entity_poly.type
_entity_poly.pdbx_seq_one_letter_code
_entity_poly.pdbx_strand_id
1 'polypeptide(L)'
;WFMGVTPYLVTGVWVGNEDRSVHFRTINYGQGAHMALPIWAKYMLKVYADKSLGIKKDDFEPPAKELSVEINCDKYESKRKKDTKDPFKDGL
;
A
#
# COMPACT_ATOMS: atom_id res chain seq x y z
N TRP A 1 -9.59 -7.58 8.43
CA TRP A 1 -9.71 -6.36 7.60
C TRP A 1 -9.01 -6.56 6.27
N PHE A 2 -9.53 -6.00 5.19
CA PHE A 2 -8.85 -5.81 3.91
C PHE A 2 -9.26 -4.46 3.32
N MET A 3 -8.29 -3.69 2.81
CA MET A 3 -8.53 -2.38 2.20
C MET A 3 -8.10 -2.44 0.73
N GLY A 4 -9.03 -2.16 -0.18
CA GLY A 4 -8.75 -2.02 -1.60
C GLY A 4 -8.94 -0.58 -2.04
N VAL A 5 -7.95 -0.04 -2.74
CA VAL A 5 -7.93 1.34 -3.24
C VAL A 5 -7.77 1.26 -4.76
N THR A 6 -8.67 1.91 -5.47
CA THR A 6 -8.62 2.12 -6.93
C THR A 6 -8.77 3.62 -7.19
N PRO A 7 -8.47 4.13 -8.40
CA PRO A 7 -8.62 5.57 -8.68
C PRO A 7 -10.03 6.11 -8.42
N TYR A 8 -11.06 5.25 -8.52
CA TYR A 8 -12.47 5.67 -8.45
C TYR A 8 -13.22 5.18 -7.21
N LEU A 9 -12.66 4.21 -6.48
CA LEU A 9 -13.36 3.57 -5.36
C LEU A 9 -12.37 3.07 -4.32
N VAL A 10 -12.65 3.42 -3.06
CA VAL A 10 -12.02 2.85 -1.87
C VAL A 10 -13.02 1.94 -1.18
N THR A 11 -12.60 0.74 -0.78
CA THR A 11 -13.47 -0.19 -0.07
C THR A 11 -12.70 -0.87 1.05
N GLY A 12 -13.27 -0.81 2.26
CA GLY A 12 -12.81 -1.57 3.41
C GLY A 12 -13.76 -2.72 3.70
N VAL A 13 -13.20 -3.90 3.93
CA VAL A 13 -13.96 -5.08 4.36
C VAL A 13 -13.44 -5.55 5.70
N TRP A 14 -14.33 -5.64 6.68
CA TRP A 14 -14.08 -6.27 7.96
C TRP A 14 -14.81 -7.61 8.06
N VAL A 15 -14.16 -8.56 8.73
CA VAL A 15 -14.77 -9.82 9.12
C VAL A 15 -14.39 -10.03 10.58
N GLY A 16 -15.39 -10.29 11.41
CA GLY A 16 -15.22 -10.62 12.81
C GLY A 16 -16.55 -11.10 13.40
N ASN A 17 -16.62 -11.09 14.72
CA ASN A 17 -17.82 -11.45 15.46
C ASN A 17 -18.23 -10.25 16.34
N GLU A 18 -19.52 -10.15 16.62
CA GLU A 18 -20.09 -9.18 17.56
C GLU A 18 -19.63 -9.49 18.99
N ASP A 19 -19.60 -10.77 19.36
CA ASP A 19 -19.08 -11.18 20.66
C ASP A 19 -17.54 -11.20 20.65
N ARG A 20 -16.96 -10.33 21.46
CA ARG A 20 -15.50 -10.20 21.66
C ARG A 20 -14.85 -11.51 22.11
N SER A 21 -15.56 -12.37 22.82
CA SER A 21 -15.02 -13.65 23.31
C SER A 21 -14.81 -14.65 22.18
N VAL A 22 -15.49 -14.49 21.04
CA VAL A 22 -15.37 -15.37 19.88
C VAL A 22 -14.26 -14.87 18.96
N HIS A 23 -13.26 -15.73 18.73
CA HIS A 23 -12.14 -15.41 17.86
C HIS A 23 -11.75 -16.58 16.97
N PHE A 24 -11.10 -16.27 15.85
CA PHE A 24 -10.51 -17.28 14.99
C PHE A 24 -9.49 -18.12 15.78
N ARG A 25 -9.42 -19.41 15.49
CA ARG A 25 -8.50 -20.34 16.18
C ARG A 25 -7.03 -19.98 15.94
N THR A 26 -6.70 -19.48 14.76
CA THR A 26 -5.34 -19.04 14.39
C THR A 26 -5.40 -17.85 13.45
N ILE A 27 -4.28 -17.12 13.34
CA ILE A 27 -4.14 -16.02 12.39
C ILE A 27 -4.22 -16.51 10.93
N ASN A 28 -3.77 -17.73 10.64
CA ASN A 28 -3.83 -18.29 9.29
C ASN A 28 -5.26 -18.31 8.75
N TYR A 29 -6.23 -18.59 9.61
CA TYR A 29 -7.65 -18.54 9.27
C TYR A 29 -8.25 -17.15 9.43
N GLY A 30 -7.86 -16.38 10.47
CA GLY A 30 -8.46 -15.08 10.78
C GLY A 30 -7.89 -13.89 10.02
N GLN A 31 -6.77 -14.05 9.31
CA GLN A 31 -6.12 -12.94 8.62
C GLN A 31 -7.00 -12.35 7.51
N GLY A 32 -6.80 -11.06 7.27
CA GLY A 32 -7.53 -10.30 6.26
C GLY A 32 -7.47 -10.90 4.86
N ALA A 33 -6.31 -11.42 4.45
CA ALA A 33 -6.10 -12.03 3.15
C ALA A 33 -6.91 -13.34 2.96
N HIS A 34 -7.22 -14.05 4.04
CA HIS A 34 -8.00 -15.28 3.99
C HIS A 34 -9.50 -15.00 4.06
N MET A 35 -9.93 -14.10 4.96
CA MET A 35 -11.36 -13.86 5.22
C MET A 35 -11.94 -12.70 4.40
N ALA A 36 -11.30 -11.53 4.44
CA ALA A 36 -11.86 -10.28 3.91
C ALA A 36 -11.56 -10.07 2.41
N LEU A 37 -10.38 -10.49 1.94
CA LEU A 37 -9.98 -10.34 0.54
C LEU A 37 -10.90 -11.09 -0.45
N PRO A 38 -11.31 -12.35 -0.22
CA PRO A 38 -12.23 -13.03 -1.15
C PRO A 38 -13.60 -12.35 -1.27
N ILE A 39 -14.09 -11.74 -0.18
CA ILE A 39 -15.32 -10.95 -0.17
C ILE A 39 -15.13 -9.69 -1.02
N TRP A 40 -14.05 -8.95 -0.78
CA TRP A 40 -13.70 -7.76 -1.56
C TRP A 40 -13.56 -8.08 -3.06
N ALA A 41 -12.89 -9.20 -3.40
CA ALA A 41 -12.70 -9.61 -4.79
C ALA A 41 -14.03 -9.89 -5.51
N LYS A 42 -14.93 -10.65 -4.87
CA LYS A 42 -16.27 -10.90 -5.43
C LYS A 42 -17.10 -9.63 -5.55
N TYR A 43 -17.01 -8.74 -4.56
CA TYR A 43 -17.66 -7.43 -4.61
C TYR A 43 -17.14 -6.59 -5.79
N MET A 44 -15.83 -6.46 -5.96
CA MET A 44 -15.24 -5.69 -7.06
C MET A 44 -15.53 -6.28 -8.44
N LEU A 45 -15.59 -7.61 -8.57
CA LEU A 45 -16.03 -8.25 -9.82
C LEU A 45 -17.44 -7.81 -10.21
N LYS A 46 -18.36 -7.69 -9.24
CA LYS A 46 -19.72 -7.17 -9.48
C LYS A 46 -19.72 -5.69 -9.82
N VAL A 47 -18.95 -4.89 -9.09
CA VAL A 47 -18.78 -3.45 -9.36
C VAL A 47 -18.30 -3.22 -10.80
N TYR A 48 -17.29 -3.96 -11.25
CA TYR A 48 -16.77 -3.82 -12.62
C TYR A 48 -17.68 -4.41 -13.70
N ALA A 49 -18.58 -5.33 -13.34
CA ALA A 49 -19.57 -5.85 -14.28
C ALA A 49 -20.71 -4.84 -14.51
N ASP A 50 -21.01 -4.00 -13.53
CA ASP A 50 -22.06 -2.99 -13.62
C ASP A 50 -21.56 -1.68 -14.22
N LYS A 51 -21.82 -1.49 -15.52
CA LYS A 51 -21.44 -0.28 -16.27
C LYS A 51 -22.18 0.99 -15.80
N SER A 52 -23.31 0.86 -15.09
CA SER A 52 -24.08 2.02 -14.61
C SER A 52 -23.35 2.79 -13.51
N LEU A 53 -22.41 2.13 -12.81
CA LEU A 53 -21.63 2.73 -11.72
C LEU A 53 -20.51 3.66 -12.23
N GLY A 54 -20.16 3.59 -13.52
CA GLY A 54 -19.09 4.42 -14.10
C GLY A 54 -17.67 4.13 -13.59
N ILE A 55 -17.48 3.07 -12.79
CA ILE A 55 -16.19 2.69 -12.20
C ILE A 55 -15.35 1.93 -13.22
N LYS A 56 -14.11 2.37 -13.43
CA LYS A 56 -13.18 1.82 -14.42
C LYS A 56 -11.96 1.16 -13.77
N LYS A 57 -11.26 0.36 -14.58
CA LYS A 57 -9.97 -0.26 -14.24
C LYS A 57 -8.85 0.56 -14.84
N ASP A 58 -8.60 1.73 -14.24
CA ASP A 58 -7.52 2.63 -14.67
C ASP A 58 -6.38 2.62 -13.65
N ASP A 59 -5.21 3.08 -14.07
CA ASP A 59 -4.05 3.26 -13.22
C ASP A 59 -4.12 4.59 -12.47
N PHE A 60 -3.40 4.68 -11.35
CA PHE A 60 -3.25 5.96 -10.64
C PHE A 60 -2.37 6.91 -11.44
N GLU A 61 -2.74 8.19 -11.47
CA GLU A 61 -1.89 9.22 -12.06
C GLU A 61 -0.58 9.34 -11.26
N PRO A 62 0.57 9.39 -11.94
CA PRO A 62 1.84 9.61 -11.25
C PRO A 62 1.84 11.00 -10.58
N PRO A 63 2.55 11.16 -9.45
CA PRO A 63 2.66 12.46 -8.81
C PRO A 63 3.22 13.53 -9.77
N ALA A 64 2.61 14.71 -9.77
CA ALA A 64 3.02 15.81 -10.65
C ALA A 64 4.42 16.38 -10.34
N LYS A 65 4.96 16.09 -9.16
CA LYS A 65 6.29 16.53 -8.74
C LYS A 65 7.23 15.34 -8.72
N GLU A 66 8.43 15.54 -9.25
CA GLU A 66 9.52 14.59 -9.09
C GLU A 66 9.88 14.42 -7.61
N LEU A 67 10.38 13.24 -7.27
CA LEU A 67 10.81 12.93 -5.92
C LEU A 67 11.95 13.86 -5.52
N SER A 68 11.79 14.57 -4.40
CA SER A 68 12.82 15.46 -3.86
C SER A 68 13.95 14.72 -3.16
N VAL A 69 13.87 13.39 -3.06
CA VAL A 69 14.81 12.53 -2.32
C VAL A 69 15.53 11.58 -3.26
N GLU A 70 16.82 11.37 -3.00
CA GLU A 70 17.61 10.36 -3.73
C GLU A 70 17.18 8.96 -3.28
N ILE A 71 16.58 8.21 -4.19
CA ILE A 71 16.11 6.83 -3.96
C ILE A 71 17.11 5.78 -4.42
N ASN A 72 18.15 6.16 -5.18
CA ASN A 72 19.19 5.23 -5.60
C ASN A 72 20.20 5.04 -4.45
N CYS A 73 20.27 3.83 -3.90
CA CYS A 73 21.12 3.50 -2.76
C CYS A 73 22.61 3.79 -3.01
N ASP A 74 23.11 3.50 -4.21
CA ASP A 74 24.53 3.73 -4.54
C ASP A 74 24.87 5.23 -4.55
N LYS A 75 23.99 6.04 -5.14
CA LYS A 75 24.13 7.50 -5.15
C LYS A 75 24.00 8.10 -3.76
N TYR A 76 23.05 7.61 -2.96
CA TYR A 76 22.84 8.04 -1.57
C TYR A 76 24.09 7.80 -0.71
N GLU A 77 24.65 6.59 -0.74
CA GLU A 77 25.85 6.23 0.01
C GLU A 77 27.08 7.02 -0.44
N SER A 78 27.18 7.33 -1.74
CA SER A 78 28.27 8.16 -2.27
C SER A 78 28.21 9.61 -1.79
N LYS A 79 27.00 10.21 -1.70
CA LYS A 79 26.81 11.57 -1.14
C LYS A 79 27.12 11.58 0.35
N ARG A 80 26.58 10.62 1.11
CA ARG A 80 26.84 10.49 2.55
C ARG A 80 28.34 10.42 2.87
N LYS A 81 29.11 9.65 2.11
CA LYS A 81 30.57 9.54 2.27
C LYS A 81 31.32 10.81 1.89
N LYS A 82 30.81 11.63 0.96
CA LYS A 82 31.39 12.94 0.62
C LYS A 82 31.13 13.96 1.73
N ASP A 83 29.92 13.97 2.28
CA ASP A 83 29.53 14.91 3.33
C ASP A 83 30.18 14.58 4.69
N THR A 84 30.63 13.33 4.88
CA THR A 84 31.38 12.88 6.07
C THR A 84 32.90 13.06 5.93
N LYS A 85 33.41 13.55 4.79
CA LYS A 85 34.84 13.90 4.69
C LYS A 85 35.10 15.16 5.51
N ASP A 86 35.81 15.00 6.63
CA ASP A 86 36.23 16.07 7.51
C ASP A 86 36.84 17.24 6.73
N PRO A 87 36.33 18.48 6.89
CA PRO A 87 36.89 19.67 6.24
C PRO A 87 38.29 20.04 6.74
N PHE A 88 38.85 19.29 7.70
CA PHE A 88 40.17 19.50 8.30
C PHE A 88 41.27 18.56 7.76
N LYS A 89 40.99 17.71 6.77
CA LYS A 89 42.00 16.77 6.23
C LYS A 89 42.80 17.24 5.01
N ASP A 90 42.50 18.42 4.46
CA ASP A 90 43.21 18.96 3.30
C ASP A 90 44.18 20.11 3.66
N GLY A 91 44.76 20.10 4.87
CA GLY A 91 45.65 21.17 5.34
C GLY A 91 46.65 20.79 6.43
N LEU A 92 47.56 19.85 6.13
CA LEU A 92 48.99 19.90 6.49
C LEU A 92 49.80 19.00 5.55
#